data_AF-A0AAE8DI23-F1
#
_entry.id   AF-A0AAE8DI23-F1
#
_cell.length_a   1.000
_cell.length_b   1.000
_cell.length_c   1.000
_cell.angle_alpha   90.00
_cell.angle_beta   90.00
_cell.angle_gamma   90.00
#
_symmetry.space_group_name_H-M   'P 1'
#
loop_
_entity.id
_entity.type
_entity.pdbx_description
1 polymer ?
#
loop_
_entity_poly.entity_id
_entity_poly.type
_entity_poly.pdbx_seq_one_letter_code
_entity_poly.pdbx_strand_id
1 'polypeptide(L)'
;MSLLFEEFKTICFHLNRVGITPTLMGSLGLEFRTKENWGPSDIDIHVPGDPRGWEVPDHLRIYDWDKIMKVMKDLGYVLIDIHEHEFQKDRVSVEFGSIDSLPDFAGVSESDIELIHIEGITFRLPSMEQYLSIYKASSQDSYRNDHNNNKDFKKIEWLERHL
;
A
#
# COMPACT_ATOMS: atom_id res chain seq x y z
N MET A 1 -5.27 6.66 -17.53
CA MET A 1 -4.60 6.22 -16.30
C MET A 1 -4.83 7.30 -15.26
N SER A 2 -5.15 6.97 -14.00
CA SER A 2 -5.46 7.97 -12.97
C SER A 2 -4.20 8.76 -12.55
N LEU A 3 -4.36 10.00 -12.08
CA LEU A 3 -3.27 10.82 -11.56
C LEU A 3 -2.47 10.08 -10.47
N LEU A 4 -3.18 9.37 -9.58
CA LEU A 4 -2.57 8.61 -8.49
C LEU A 4 -1.67 7.48 -9.01
N PHE A 5 -2.08 6.78 -10.08
CA PHE A 5 -1.23 5.73 -10.62
C PHE A 5 0.02 6.28 -11.32
N GLU A 6 -0.07 7.43 -12.00
CA GLU A 6 1.12 8.09 -12.58
C GLU A 6 2.11 8.55 -11.49
N GLU A 7 1.60 9.06 -10.37
CA GLU A 7 2.41 9.39 -9.19
C GLU A 7 3.03 8.14 -8.57
N PHE A 8 2.26 7.05 -8.43
CA PHE A 8 2.80 5.76 -7.97
C PHE A 8 3.93 5.27 -8.87
N LYS A 9 3.79 5.32 -10.20
CA LYS A 9 4.86 4.90 -11.12
C LYS A 9 6.14 5.70 -10.89
N THR A 10 6.00 7.02 -10.69
CA THR A 10 7.14 7.90 -10.40
C THR A 10 7.81 7.50 -9.09
N ILE A 11 7.05 7.32 -8.01
CA ILE A 11 7.58 6.88 -6.71
C ILE A 11 8.26 5.52 -6.85
N CYS A 12 7.59 4.55 -7.47
CA CYS A 12 8.08 3.19 -7.70
C CYS A 12 9.40 3.18 -8.45
N PHE A 13 9.53 3.98 -9.52
CA PHE A 13 10.78 4.11 -10.27
C PHE A 13 11.94 4.55 -9.37
N HIS A 14 11.73 5.55 -8.51
CA HIS A 14 12.78 6.04 -7.61
C HIS A 14 13.10 5.04 -6.49
N LEU A 15 12.09 4.36 -5.94
CA LEU A 15 12.28 3.30 -4.95
C LEU A 15 13.09 2.12 -5.51
N ASN A 16 12.78 1.65 -6.72
CA ASN A 16 13.51 0.55 -7.36
C ASN A 16 15.01 0.89 -7.52
N ARG A 17 15.35 2.15 -7.82
CA ARG A 17 16.74 2.60 -7.98
C ARG A 17 17.54 2.61 -6.68
N VAL A 18 16.86 2.63 -5.53
CA VAL A 18 17.50 2.51 -4.21
C VAL A 18 17.36 1.10 -3.61
N GLY A 19 16.93 0.13 -4.43
CA GLY A 19 16.83 -1.29 -4.06
C GLY A 19 15.55 -1.67 -3.33
N ILE A 20 14.51 -0.81 -3.37
CA ILE A 20 13.23 -1.07 -2.72
C ILE A 20 12.19 -1.45 -3.79
N THR A 21 11.61 -2.64 -3.65
CA THR A 21 10.47 -3.08 -4.48
C THR A 21 9.18 -2.82 -3.70
N PRO A 22 8.38 -1.81 -4.07
CA PRO A 22 7.13 -1.51 -3.38
C PRO A 22 6.03 -2.51 -3.73
N THR A 23 5.01 -2.57 -2.89
CA THR A 23 3.77 -3.31 -3.11
C THR A 23 2.63 -2.32 -3.22
N LEU A 24 1.91 -2.33 -4.33
CA LEU A 24 0.79 -1.43 -4.52
C LEU A 24 -0.44 -1.99 -3.80
N MET A 25 -0.88 -1.29 -2.76
CA MET A 25 -1.95 -1.74 -1.88
C MET A 25 -3.20 -0.88 -2.07
N GLY A 26 -4.18 -1.08 -1.19
CA GLY A 26 -5.34 -0.21 -1.10
C GLY A 26 -6.22 -0.19 -2.35
N SER A 27 -7.05 0.86 -2.42
CA SER A 27 -8.07 0.97 -3.48
C SER A 27 -7.43 1.14 -4.87
N LEU A 28 -6.28 1.83 -4.94
CA LEU A 28 -5.56 2.05 -6.20
C LEU A 28 -4.99 0.75 -6.77
N GLY A 29 -4.41 -0.10 -5.92
CA GLY A 29 -3.93 -1.42 -6.34
C GLY A 29 -5.06 -2.35 -6.76
N LEU A 30 -6.15 -2.38 -6.00
CA LEU A 30 -7.34 -3.16 -6.36
C LEU A 30 -7.90 -2.70 -7.71
N GLU A 31 -8.03 -1.39 -7.95
CA GLU A 31 -8.48 -0.83 -9.24
C GLU A 31 -7.57 -1.24 -10.39
N PHE A 32 -6.24 -1.21 -10.19
CA PHE A 32 -5.31 -1.70 -11.19
C PHE A 32 -5.51 -3.19 -11.48
N ARG A 33 -5.76 -4.03 -10.45
CA ARG A 33 -5.96 -5.47 -10.58
C ARG A 33 -7.29 -5.82 -11.27
N THR A 34 -8.39 -5.21 -10.86
CA THR A 34 -9.74 -5.59 -11.30
C THR A 34 -10.25 -4.79 -12.49
N LYS A 35 -9.62 -3.64 -12.80
CA LYS A 35 -10.09 -2.65 -13.78
C LYS A 35 -11.45 -2.01 -13.41
N GLU A 36 -11.89 -2.19 -12.18
CA GLU A 36 -13.08 -1.54 -11.62
C GLU A 36 -12.71 -0.26 -10.90
N ASN A 37 -13.57 0.74 -10.99
CA ASN A 37 -13.36 2.03 -10.32
C ASN A 37 -13.69 1.91 -8.82
N TRP A 38 -12.67 2.03 -7.98
CA TRP A 38 -12.83 2.00 -6.52
C TRP A 38 -12.70 3.38 -5.87
N GLY A 39 -12.50 4.43 -6.66
CA GLY A 39 -12.36 5.81 -6.20
C GLY A 39 -11.25 6.00 -5.16
N PRO A 40 -9.99 5.63 -5.47
CA PRO A 40 -8.87 5.86 -4.56
C PRO A 40 -8.69 7.35 -4.24
N SER A 41 -8.41 7.66 -2.97
CA SER A 41 -8.10 9.01 -2.47
C SER A 41 -6.60 9.26 -2.32
N ASP A 42 -5.83 8.19 -2.26
CA ASP A 42 -4.47 8.08 -1.75
C ASP A 42 -3.73 6.96 -2.50
N ILE A 43 -2.45 6.82 -2.18
CA ILE A 43 -1.57 5.76 -2.67
C ILE A 43 -1.05 4.98 -1.47
N ASP A 44 -1.61 3.79 -1.23
CA ASP A 44 -1.10 2.87 -0.24
C ASP A 44 0.08 2.05 -0.80
N ILE A 45 1.24 2.14 -0.15
CA ILE A 45 2.44 1.41 -0.55
C ILE A 45 2.97 0.59 0.62
N HIS A 46 3.08 -0.74 0.45
CA HIS A 46 3.80 -1.56 1.41
C HIS A 46 5.25 -1.80 0.97
N VAL A 47 6.19 -1.68 1.90
CA VAL A 47 7.64 -1.89 1.73
C VAL A 47 8.18 -2.77 2.87
N PRO A 48 9.41 -3.29 2.77
CA PRO A 48 10.01 -4.06 3.87
C PRO A 48 10.00 -3.29 5.20
N GLY A 49 9.66 -3.97 6.28
CA GLY A 49 9.49 -3.38 7.60
C GLY A 49 9.46 -4.42 8.72
N ASP A 50 9.11 -3.97 9.92
CA ASP A 50 8.99 -4.87 11.07
C ASP A 50 7.68 -5.68 10.96
N PRO A 51 7.71 -7.01 11.12
CA PRO A 51 6.52 -7.86 10.99
C PRO A 51 5.47 -7.59 12.06
N ARG A 52 5.85 -7.02 13.20
CA ARG A 52 4.90 -6.68 14.28
C ARG A 52 4.05 -5.45 13.99
N GLY A 53 4.34 -4.72 12.90
CA GLY A 53 3.52 -3.60 12.41
C GLY A 53 3.26 -2.52 13.47
N TRP A 54 2.00 -2.33 13.83
CA TRP A 54 1.55 -1.28 14.76
C TRP A 54 2.11 -1.41 16.19
N GLU A 55 2.57 -2.59 16.61
CA GLU A 55 3.17 -2.78 17.93
C GLU A 55 4.56 -2.14 18.06
N VAL A 56 5.13 -1.68 16.95
CA VAL A 56 6.47 -1.12 16.85
C VAL A 56 6.39 0.40 16.81
N PRO A 57 7.32 1.11 17.51
CA PRO A 57 7.42 2.56 17.40
C PRO A 57 7.49 3.01 15.94
N ASP A 58 6.78 4.09 15.60
CA ASP A 58 6.59 4.53 14.22
C ASP A 58 7.90 4.64 13.43
N HIS A 59 8.96 5.17 14.04
CA HIS A 59 10.28 5.35 13.42
C HIS A 59 11.08 4.05 13.19
N LEU A 60 10.59 2.89 13.64
CA LEU A 60 11.21 1.57 13.46
C LEU A 60 10.35 0.63 12.60
N ARG A 61 9.09 0.98 12.32
CA ARG A 61 8.13 0.11 11.62
C ARG A 61 8.53 -0.16 10.18
N ILE A 62 9.15 0.80 9.51
CA ILE A 62 9.57 0.71 8.11
C ILE A 62 11.09 0.64 8.03
N TYR A 63 11.61 -0.36 7.33
CA TYR A 63 13.04 -0.49 7.08
C TYR A 63 13.48 0.44 5.94
N ASP A 64 14.78 0.77 5.91
CA ASP A 64 15.34 1.70 4.93
C ASP A 64 14.61 3.07 4.89
N TRP A 65 14.01 3.48 6.02
CA TRP A 65 13.20 4.69 6.12
C TRP A 65 13.94 5.94 5.64
N ASP A 66 15.24 6.06 5.94
CA ASP A 66 16.08 7.18 5.46
C ASP A 66 16.15 7.25 3.92
N LYS A 67 16.15 6.10 3.22
CA LYS A 67 16.11 6.05 1.75
C LYS A 67 14.76 6.51 1.24
N ILE A 68 13.67 6.05 1.86
CA ILE A 68 12.30 6.43 1.49
C ILE A 68 12.09 7.93 1.72
N MET A 69 12.45 8.45 2.89
CA MET A 69 12.42 9.87 3.22
C MET A 69 13.16 10.71 2.19
N LYS A 70 14.35 10.27 1.77
CA LYS A 70 15.13 10.95 0.73
C LYS A 70 14.41 10.94 -0.63
N VAL A 71 13.92 9.77 -1.07
CA VAL A 71 13.17 9.64 -2.33
C VAL A 71 11.95 10.54 -2.34
N MET A 72 11.12 10.49 -1.30
CA MET A 72 9.90 11.28 -1.19
C MET A 72 10.22 12.78 -1.18
N LYS A 73 11.22 13.21 -0.41
CA LYS A 73 11.67 14.60 -0.38
C LYS A 73 12.19 15.09 -1.74
N ASP A 74 13.00 14.28 -2.42
CA ASP A 74 13.54 14.61 -3.75
C ASP A 74 12.43 14.71 -4.80
N LEU A 75 11.31 14.00 -4.60
CA LEU A 75 10.08 14.10 -5.41
C LEU A 75 9.14 15.24 -4.99
N GLY A 76 9.50 16.02 -3.97
CA GLY A 76 8.73 17.16 -3.49
C GLY A 76 7.62 16.83 -2.48
N TYR A 77 7.58 15.60 -1.98
CA TYR A 77 6.66 15.22 -0.90
C TYR A 77 7.18 15.67 0.47
N VAL A 78 6.25 15.96 1.37
CA VAL A 78 6.52 16.31 2.76
C VAL A 78 5.86 15.25 3.65
N LEU A 79 6.60 14.75 4.65
CA LEU A 79 6.03 13.89 5.68
C LEU A 79 5.10 14.74 6.56
N ILE A 80 3.82 14.38 6.62
CA ILE A 80 2.82 15.11 7.40
C ILE A 80 2.36 14.35 8.64
N ASP A 81 2.43 13.01 8.61
CA ASP A 81 2.12 12.16 9.75
C ASP A 81 3.12 10.99 9.82
N ILE A 82 3.90 10.92 10.90
CA ILE A 82 4.83 9.80 11.11
C ILE A 82 4.11 8.54 11.60
N HIS A 83 2.97 8.67 12.26
CA HIS A 83 2.22 7.54 12.82
C HIS A 83 1.64 6.65 11.71
N GLU A 84 1.08 7.30 10.69
CA GLU A 84 0.54 6.67 9.47
C GLU A 84 1.59 6.58 8.34
N HIS A 85 2.81 7.08 8.58
CA HIS A 85 3.87 7.25 7.55
C HIS A 85 3.36 7.97 6.29
N GLU A 86 2.50 8.96 6.48
CA GLU A 86 1.81 9.70 5.42
C GLU A 86 2.67 10.85 4.90
N PHE A 87 2.87 10.86 3.59
CA PHE A 87 3.45 11.95 2.84
C PHE A 87 2.39 12.67 1.99
N GLN A 88 2.58 13.98 1.83
CA GLN A 88 1.72 14.79 0.98
C GLN A 88 2.51 15.64 -0.01
N LYS A 89 2.02 15.69 -1.25
CA LYS A 89 2.45 16.63 -2.30
C LYS A 89 1.20 17.16 -2.99
N ASP A 90 0.97 18.46 -2.91
CA ASP A 90 -0.25 19.12 -3.36
C ASP A 90 -1.52 18.45 -2.78
N ARG A 91 -2.28 17.72 -3.59
CA ARG A 91 -3.51 16.99 -3.19
C ARG A 91 -3.34 15.48 -3.21
N VAL A 92 -2.11 14.98 -3.33
CA VAL A 92 -1.81 13.56 -3.38
C VAL A 92 -1.21 13.14 -2.04
N SER A 93 -1.91 12.23 -1.35
CA SER A 93 -1.43 11.55 -0.15
C SER A 93 -0.85 10.18 -0.51
N VAL A 94 0.23 9.80 0.17
CA VAL A 94 0.93 8.52 0.01
C VAL A 94 1.21 7.98 1.40
N GLU A 95 0.76 6.76 1.68
CA GLU A 95 0.93 6.10 2.97
C GLU A 95 1.84 4.89 2.82
N PHE A 96 2.74 4.69 3.79
CA PHE A 96 3.68 3.56 3.79
C PHE A 96 3.36 2.55 4.89
N GLY A 97 3.10 1.32 4.49
CA GLY A 97 2.93 0.18 5.39
C GLY A 97 4.08 -0.83 5.31
N SER A 98 4.11 -1.75 6.26
CA SER A 98 5.03 -2.89 6.24
C SER A 98 4.42 -4.04 5.43
N ILE A 99 5.15 -4.58 4.46
CA ILE A 99 4.74 -5.84 3.80
C ILE A 99 4.91 -7.04 4.74
N ASP A 100 5.90 -6.99 5.62
CA ASP A 100 6.26 -8.08 6.53
C ASP A 100 5.20 -8.32 7.62
N SER A 101 4.25 -7.40 7.81
CA SER A 101 3.10 -7.63 8.70
C SER A 101 1.95 -8.38 8.05
N LEU A 102 1.91 -8.49 6.71
CA LEU A 102 0.83 -9.16 5.99
C LEU A 102 0.64 -10.66 6.33
N PRO A 103 1.69 -11.46 6.63
CA PRO A 103 1.52 -12.86 7.01
C PRO A 103 0.65 -13.02 8.27
N ASP A 104 0.97 -12.28 9.33
CA ASP A 104 0.23 -12.36 10.60
C ASP A 104 -1.12 -11.63 10.50
N PHE A 105 -1.17 -10.53 9.74
CA PHE A 105 -2.38 -9.72 9.59
C PHE A 105 -3.45 -10.39 8.73
N ALA A 106 -3.06 -10.95 7.57
CA ALA A 106 -4.00 -11.42 6.54
C ALA A 106 -3.66 -12.80 5.97
N GLY A 107 -2.62 -13.49 6.48
CA GLY A 107 -2.17 -14.77 5.94
C GLY A 107 -1.54 -14.68 4.56
N VAL A 108 -1.04 -13.50 4.16
CA VAL A 108 -0.44 -13.26 2.84
C VAL A 108 1.08 -13.18 2.97
N SER A 109 1.79 -14.15 2.39
CA SER A 109 3.25 -14.13 2.31
C SER A 109 3.74 -13.22 1.18
N GLU A 110 4.80 -12.46 1.41
CA GLU A 110 5.46 -11.64 0.37
C GLU A 110 5.86 -12.48 -0.85
N SER A 111 6.34 -13.72 -0.62
CA SER A 111 6.81 -14.63 -1.67
C SER A 111 5.73 -14.99 -2.69
N ASP A 112 4.46 -14.87 -2.29
CA ASP A 112 3.31 -15.32 -3.05
C ASP A 112 2.64 -14.16 -3.79
N ILE A 113 3.15 -12.93 -3.63
CA ILE A 113 2.62 -11.76 -4.31
C ILE A 113 3.30 -11.60 -5.67
N GLU A 114 2.48 -11.50 -6.73
CA GLU A 114 2.96 -11.36 -8.10
C GLU A 114 3.83 -10.09 -8.28
N LEU A 115 4.95 -10.24 -8.98
CA LEU A 115 5.75 -9.11 -9.46
C LEU A 115 5.26 -8.65 -10.83
N ILE A 116 4.91 -7.37 -10.90
CA ILE A 116 4.52 -6.68 -12.12
C ILE A 116 5.70 -5.89 -12.67
N HIS A 117 5.96 -6.03 -13.97
CA HIS A 117 6.98 -5.29 -14.69
C HIS A 117 6.35 -4.49 -15.83
N ILE A 118 6.34 -3.16 -15.72
CA ILE A 118 5.83 -2.26 -16.76
C ILE A 118 6.71 -1.02 -16.83
N GLU A 119 6.96 -0.48 -18.03
CA GLU A 119 7.60 0.83 -18.20
C GLU A 119 8.93 1.03 -17.42
N GLY A 120 9.69 -0.05 -17.20
CA GLY A 120 10.96 -0.01 -16.47
C GLY A 120 10.85 0.03 -14.94
N ILE A 121 9.64 -0.10 -14.38
CA ILE A 121 9.40 -0.25 -12.95
C ILE A 121 9.01 -1.69 -12.60
N THR A 122 9.27 -2.07 -11.35
CA THR A 122 8.92 -3.37 -10.76
C THR A 122 8.23 -3.14 -9.41
N PHE A 123 7.05 -3.71 -9.25
CA PHE A 123 6.30 -3.65 -7.99
C PHE A 123 5.53 -4.95 -7.77
N ARG A 124 5.19 -5.22 -6.51
CA ARG A 124 4.31 -6.34 -6.13
C ARG A 124 2.85 -5.92 -6.20
N LEU A 125 1.98 -6.83 -6.60
CA LEU A 125 0.54 -6.60 -6.69
C LEU A 125 -0.23 -7.83 -6.16
N PRO A 126 -0.97 -7.71 -5.04
CA PRO A 126 -1.81 -8.78 -4.55
C PRO A 126 -2.79 -9.33 -5.60
N SER A 127 -3.08 -10.63 -5.52
CA SER A 127 -4.18 -11.26 -6.25
C SER A 127 -5.54 -10.81 -5.69
N MET A 128 -6.63 -11.16 -6.37
CA MET A 128 -7.98 -10.86 -5.87
C MET A 128 -8.26 -11.58 -4.54
N GLU A 129 -7.80 -12.83 -4.40
CA GLU A 129 -7.91 -13.61 -3.16
C GLU A 129 -7.09 -12.98 -2.03
N GLN A 130 -5.87 -12.53 -2.32
CA GLN A 130 -5.02 -11.85 -1.33
C GLN A 130 -5.64 -10.52 -0.90
N TYR A 131 -6.15 -9.69 -1.84
CA TYR A 131 -6.91 -8.49 -1.50
C TYR A 131 -8.13 -8.80 -0.64
N LEU A 132 -8.87 -9.88 -0.94
CA LEU A 132 -10.02 -10.28 -0.12
C LEU A 132 -9.60 -10.59 1.31
N SER A 133 -8.52 -11.35 1.51
CA SER A 133 -7.98 -11.64 2.84
C SER A 133 -7.56 -10.36 3.58
N ILE A 134 -6.86 -9.45 2.89
CA ILE A 134 -6.42 -8.17 3.45
C ILE A 134 -7.62 -7.29 3.86
N TYR A 135 -8.64 -7.15 3.01
CA TYR A 135 -9.82 -6.36 3.35
C TYR A 135 -10.66 -6.99 4.47
N LYS A 136 -10.76 -8.33 4.52
CA LYS A 136 -11.42 -9.03 5.63
C LYS A 136 -10.71 -8.75 6.95
N ALA A 137 -9.38 -8.85 6.99
CA ALA A 137 -8.59 -8.50 8.16
C ALA A 137 -8.75 -7.02 8.55
N SER A 138 -8.63 -6.10 7.58
CA SER A 138 -8.84 -4.66 7.75
C SER A 138 -10.21 -4.33 8.37
N SER A 139 -11.28 -5.01 7.93
CA SER A 139 -12.64 -4.78 8.42
C SER A 139 -12.90 -5.28 9.84
N GLN A 140 -12.00 -6.09 10.40
CA GLN A 140 -12.09 -6.63 11.76
C GLN A 140 -11.17 -5.88 12.74
N ASP A 141 -10.20 -5.13 12.22
CA ASP A 141 -9.26 -4.35 13.01
C ASP A 141 -9.98 -3.24 13.77
N SER A 142 -9.82 -3.23 15.10
CA SER A 142 -10.47 -2.29 16.00
C SER A 142 -10.10 -0.83 15.73
N TYR A 143 -8.90 -0.57 15.18
CA TYR A 143 -8.50 0.79 14.79
C TYR A 143 -9.37 1.33 13.64
N ARG A 144 -9.69 0.47 12.65
CA ARG A 144 -10.50 0.84 11.47
C ARG A 144 -12.01 0.73 11.70
N ASN A 145 -12.44 -0.09 12.64
CA ASN A 145 -13.86 -0.26 13.00
C ASN A 145 -14.55 1.05 13.38
N ASP A 146 -13.83 1.99 13.99
CA ASP A 146 -14.40 3.27 14.43
C ASP A 146 -14.43 4.37 13.35
N HIS A 147 -13.74 4.20 12.20
CA HIS A 147 -13.50 5.31 11.26
C HIS A 147 -13.85 5.11 9.77
N ASN A 148 -14.02 3.90 9.19
CA ASN A 148 -14.27 3.81 7.73
C ASN A 148 -14.81 2.51 7.09
N ASN A 149 -15.46 1.60 7.83
CA ASN A 149 -15.76 0.25 7.34
C ASN A 149 -16.67 0.10 6.09
N ASN A 150 -17.48 1.10 5.74
CA ASN A 150 -18.46 0.95 4.66
C ASN A 150 -17.81 0.79 3.26
N LYS A 151 -16.60 1.32 3.06
CA LYS A 151 -15.87 1.17 1.78
C LYS A 151 -15.29 -0.23 1.62
N ASP A 152 -14.72 -0.79 2.69
CA ASP A 152 -14.10 -2.11 2.65
C ASP A 152 -15.15 -3.22 2.48
N PHE A 153 -16.33 -3.10 3.12
CA PHE A 153 -17.41 -4.07 2.92
C PHE A 153 -17.86 -4.18 1.46
N LYS A 154 -17.92 -3.07 0.71
CA LYS A 154 -18.27 -3.10 -0.71
C LYS A 154 -17.22 -3.84 -1.56
N LYS A 155 -15.94 -3.65 -1.25
CA LYS A 155 -14.84 -4.36 -1.92
C LYS A 155 -14.89 -5.85 -1.60
N ILE A 156 -15.11 -6.20 -0.34
CA ILE A 156 -15.27 -7.60 0.11
C ILE A 156 -16.42 -8.27 -0.63
N GLU A 157 -17.62 -7.66 -0.61
CA GLU A 157 -18.80 -8.21 -1.28
C GLU A 157 -18.58 -8.40 -2.78
N TRP A 158 -17.93 -7.44 -3.43
CA TRP A 158 -17.61 -7.55 -4.85
C TRP A 158 -16.60 -8.67 -5.12
N LEU A 159 -15.51 -8.73 -4.35
CA LEU A 159 -14.48 -9.75 -4.49
C LEU A 159 -15.06 -11.16 -4.28
N GLU A 160 -15.91 -11.36 -3.26
CA GLU A 160 -16.57 -12.65 -3.02
C GLU A 160 -17.51 -13.10 -4.15
N ARG A 161 -18.03 -12.17 -4.95
CA ARG A 161 -18.87 -12.49 -6.12
C ARG A 161 -18.09 -12.81 -7.39
N HIS A 162 -16.80 -12.46 -7.46
CA HIS A 162 -15.99 -12.52 -8.67
C HIS A 162 -14.75 -13.42 -8.54
N LEU A 163 -14.59 -14.09 -7.40
CA LEU A 163 -13.67 -15.20 -7.16
C LEU A 163 -14.39 -16.54 -7.37
#